data_AF-A0AAW2CF55-F1
#
_entry.id   AF-A0AAW2CF55-F1
#
_cell.length_a   1.000
_cell.length_b   1.000
_cell.length_c   1.000
_cell.angle_alpha   90.00
_cell.angle_beta   90.00
_cell.angle_gamma   90.00
#
_symmetry.space_group_name_H-M   'P 1'
#
loop_
_entity.id
_entity.type
_entity.pdbx_description
1 polymer ?
#
loop_
_entity_poly.entity_id
_entity_poly.type
_entity_poly.pdbx_seq_one_letter_code
_entity_poly.pdbx_strand_id
1 'polypeptide(L)'
;MNTTLKGLGLSTRARLCLRVVGELGNRKDGNQKRIDAKKTDIERAMNYLQEDYRLHCGQSVSSLGCYDAFKLQETYTDFDAHVKGLELAGIWDEIIEMLKRYELPNAFKGEKKWVELGTRYCRFSEPLSITNYYRHLKNKDTRAYMDRGRPKHYRFTQRWFEHAQRMPIGSCGESCFWANVEELCIKTSGLGGFA
;
A
#
# COMPACT_ATOMS: atom_id res chain seq x y z
N MET A 1 37.81 -11.85 -5.34
CA MET A 1 37.43 -10.84 -6.35
C MET A 1 38.62 -10.08 -6.92
N ASN A 2 39.51 -9.47 -6.12
CA ASN A 2 40.55 -8.57 -6.64
C ASN A 2 41.62 -9.27 -7.51
N THR A 3 42.01 -10.51 -7.18
CA THR A 3 42.91 -11.35 -7.99
C THR A 3 42.29 -11.77 -9.31
N THR A 4 41.02 -12.16 -9.31
CA THR A 4 40.23 -12.50 -10.51
C THR A 4 40.08 -11.29 -11.45
N LEU A 5 39.77 -10.11 -10.90
CA LEU A 5 39.60 -8.89 -11.69
C LEU A 5 40.93 -8.36 -12.25
N LYS A 6 42.06 -8.63 -11.59
CA LYS A 6 43.41 -8.38 -12.14
C LYS A 6 43.69 -9.30 -13.33
N GLY A 7 43.30 -10.57 -13.26
CA GLY A 7 43.43 -11.54 -14.35
C GLY A 7 42.64 -11.16 -15.61
N LEU A 8 41.61 -10.33 -15.48
CA LEU A 8 40.82 -9.78 -16.60
C LEU A 8 41.41 -8.50 -17.22
N GLY A 9 42.61 -8.07 -16.81
CA GLY A 9 43.25 -6.86 -17.37
C GLY A 9 42.58 -5.53 -17.00
N LEU A 10 41.65 -5.53 -16.05
CA LEU A 10 40.91 -4.32 -15.67
C LEU A 10 41.81 -3.28 -14.99
N SER A 11 41.62 -2.00 -15.31
CA SER A 11 42.30 -0.89 -14.63
C SER A 11 41.94 -0.81 -13.15
N THR A 12 42.78 -0.17 -12.32
CA THR A 12 42.49 0.05 -10.90
C THR A 12 41.16 0.76 -10.69
N ARG A 13 40.85 1.77 -11.52
CA ARG A 13 39.57 2.50 -11.47
C ARG A 13 38.38 1.58 -11.75
N ALA A 14 38.45 0.77 -12.81
CA ALA A 14 37.39 -0.18 -13.15
C ALA A 14 37.14 -1.18 -12.00
N ARG A 15 38.20 -1.69 -11.37
CA ARG A 15 38.08 -2.60 -10.21
C ARG A 15 37.42 -1.93 -9.00
N LEU A 16 37.73 -0.66 -8.74
CA LEU A 16 37.08 0.11 -7.66
C LEU A 16 35.61 0.33 -7.94
N CYS A 17 35.24 0.71 -9.17
CA CYS A 17 33.83 0.84 -9.57
C CYS A 17 33.06 -0.47 -9.37
N LEU A 18 33.63 -1.61 -9.79
CA LEU A 18 33.00 -2.93 -9.58
C LEU A 18 32.84 -3.29 -8.11
N ARG A 19 33.80 -2.91 -7.24
CA ARG A 19 33.65 -3.10 -5.80
C ARG A 19 32.47 -2.31 -5.24
N VAL A 20 32.36 -1.04 -5.61
CA VAL A 20 31.25 -0.17 -5.17
C VAL A 20 29.90 -0.75 -5.63
N VAL A 21 29.82 -1.26 -6.86
CA VAL A 21 28.62 -1.94 -7.36
C VAL A 21 28.31 -3.20 -6.54
N GLY A 22 29.31 -4.01 -6.20
CA GLY A 22 29.14 -5.19 -5.34
C GLY A 22 28.64 -4.83 -3.93
N GLU A 23 29.21 -3.80 -3.32
CA GLU A 23 28.77 -3.29 -2.01
C GLU A 23 27.35 -2.71 -2.05
N LEU A 24 26.96 -2.08 -3.16
CA LEU A 24 25.59 -1.63 -3.36
C LEU A 24 24.62 -2.80 -3.45
N GLY A 25 25.00 -3.89 -4.14
CA GLY A 25 24.23 -5.14 -4.17
C GLY A 25 24.00 -5.71 -2.77
N ASN A 26 25.08 -5.86 -1.99
CA ASN A 26 25.00 -6.36 -0.62
C ASN A 26 24.10 -5.48 0.27
N ARG A 27 24.12 -4.15 0.07
CA ARG A 27 23.23 -3.22 0.77
C ARG A 27 21.76 -3.45 0.41
N LYS A 28 21.45 -3.64 -0.88
CA LYS A 28 20.08 -3.97 -1.34
C LYS A 28 19.59 -5.28 -0.74
N ASP A 29 20.45 -6.30 -0.65
CA ASP A 29 20.09 -7.59 -0.04
C ASP A 29 19.86 -7.47 1.47
N GLY A 30 20.68 -6.67 2.17
CA GLY A 30 20.47 -6.36 3.59
C GLY A 30 19.15 -5.63 3.83
N ASN A 31 18.83 -4.65 2.98
CA ASN A 31 17.56 -3.94 3.00
C ASN A 31 16.37 -4.86 2.73
N GLN A 32 16.48 -5.77 1.76
CA GLN A 32 15.47 -6.77 1.47
C GLN A 32 15.17 -7.62 2.71
N LYS A 33 16.20 -8.11 3.40
CA LYS A 33 16.02 -8.92 4.63
C LYS A 33 15.30 -8.15 5.73
N ARG A 34 15.61 -6.84 5.89
CA ARG A 34 14.93 -5.98 6.87
C ARG A 34 13.45 -5.79 6.53
N ILE A 35 13.12 -5.63 5.26
CA ILE A 35 11.74 -5.51 4.78
C ILE A 35 11.00 -6.85 4.89
N ASP A 36 11.64 -7.96 4.55
CA ASP A 36 11.10 -9.31 4.74
C ASP A 36 10.78 -9.60 6.22
N ALA A 37 11.59 -9.12 7.15
CA ALA A 37 11.32 -9.26 8.58
C ALA A 37 10.05 -8.52 9.04
N LYS A 38 9.64 -7.44 8.35
CA LYS A 38 8.39 -6.71 8.65
C LYS A 38 7.14 -7.42 8.15
N LYS A 39 7.28 -8.48 7.34
CA LYS A 39 6.14 -9.21 6.77
C LYS A 39 5.22 -9.75 7.87
N THR A 40 5.78 -10.26 8.96
CA THR A 40 5.00 -10.79 10.09
C THR A 40 4.12 -9.73 10.75
N ASP A 41 4.62 -8.50 10.89
CA ASP A 41 3.86 -7.39 11.45
C ASP A 41 2.75 -6.93 10.48
N ILE A 42 3.06 -6.86 9.18
CA ILE A 42 2.06 -6.60 8.13
C ILE A 42 0.95 -7.65 8.17
N GLU A 43 1.30 -8.94 8.24
CA GLU A 43 0.34 -10.03 8.29
C GLU A 43 -0.51 -10.00 9.56
N ARG A 44 0.10 -9.74 10.72
CA ARG A 44 -0.62 -9.61 11.99
C ARG A 44 -1.66 -8.49 11.93
N ALA A 45 -1.26 -7.29 11.50
CA ALA A 45 -2.17 -6.15 11.38
C ALA A 45 -3.27 -6.39 10.34
N MET A 46 -2.94 -7.03 9.21
CA MET A 46 -3.95 -7.38 8.21
C MET A 46 -4.94 -8.43 8.68
N ASN A 47 -4.48 -9.47 9.39
CA ASN A 47 -5.37 -10.51 9.91
C ASN A 47 -6.35 -9.92 10.92
N TYR A 48 -5.89 -9.01 11.80
CA TYR A 48 -6.78 -8.27 12.70
C TYR A 48 -7.88 -7.50 11.94
N LEU A 49 -7.52 -6.79 10.87
CA LEU A 49 -8.49 -6.04 10.07
C LEU A 49 -9.47 -6.96 9.30
N GLN A 50 -9.02 -8.14 8.88
CA GLN A 50 -9.79 -9.06 8.04
C GLN A 50 -10.75 -9.94 8.82
N GLU A 51 -10.31 -10.38 9.99
CA GLU A 51 -11.02 -11.34 10.81
C GLU A 51 -11.70 -10.60 11.96
N ASP A 52 -10.93 -10.06 12.90
CA ASP A 52 -11.47 -9.48 14.14
C ASP A 52 -12.34 -8.24 13.87
N TYR A 53 -11.81 -7.24 13.14
CA TYR A 53 -12.56 -6.01 12.89
C TYR A 53 -13.78 -6.26 12.01
N ARG A 54 -13.65 -7.14 11.00
CA ARG A 54 -14.76 -7.48 10.12
C ARG A 54 -15.90 -8.18 10.85
N LEU A 55 -15.56 -9.12 11.73
CA LEU A 55 -16.54 -9.81 12.58
C LEU A 55 -17.22 -8.82 13.53
N HIS A 56 -16.46 -7.93 14.16
CA HIS A 56 -17.01 -6.87 15.03
C HIS A 56 -18.03 -6.01 14.30
N CYS A 57 -17.73 -5.55 13.09
CA CYS A 57 -18.66 -4.78 12.28
C CYS A 57 -19.95 -5.57 11.98
N GLY A 58 -19.81 -6.85 11.59
CA GLY A 58 -20.95 -7.72 11.28
C GLY A 58 -21.82 -8.07 12.49
N GLN A 59 -21.28 -8.00 13.71
CA GLN A 59 -21.99 -8.24 14.96
C GLN A 59 -22.48 -6.96 15.64
N SER A 60 -22.14 -5.78 15.10
CA SER A 60 -22.51 -4.50 15.69
C SER A 60 -24.02 -4.29 15.69
N VAL A 61 -24.52 -3.59 16.72
CA VAL A 61 -25.96 -3.35 16.95
C VAL A 61 -26.62 -2.62 15.78
N SER A 62 -25.85 -1.82 15.05
CA SER A 62 -26.30 -1.07 13.88
C SER A 62 -26.37 -1.91 12.60
N SER A 63 -25.86 -3.15 12.59
CA SER A 63 -25.71 -4.04 11.41
C SER A 63 -24.97 -3.39 10.23
N LEU A 64 -24.21 -2.33 10.50
CA LEU A 64 -23.49 -1.56 9.49
C LEU A 64 -22.29 -2.36 8.97
N GLY A 65 -22.04 -2.26 7.66
CA GLY A 65 -20.82 -2.80 7.08
C GLY A 65 -19.57 -2.09 7.62
N CYS A 66 -18.40 -2.71 7.50
CA CYS A 66 -17.15 -2.17 8.07
C CYS A 66 -16.82 -0.77 7.57
N TYR A 67 -17.25 -0.43 6.35
CA TYR A 67 -17.08 0.91 5.80
C TYR A 67 -17.82 1.98 6.62
N ASP A 68 -19.10 1.76 6.89
CA ASP A 68 -19.95 2.71 7.60
C ASP A 68 -19.61 2.76 9.09
N ALA A 69 -19.34 1.60 9.72
CA ALA A 69 -18.87 1.54 11.11
C ALA A 69 -17.57 2.34 11.31
N PHE A 70 -16.60 2.17 10.41
CA PHE A 70 -15.34 2.92 10.45
C PHE A 70 -15.54 4.43 10.19
N LYS A 71 -16.55 4.79 9.39
CA LYS A 71 -16.89 6.20 9.13
C LYS A 71 -17.40 6.89 10.39
N LEU A 72 -18.21 6.19 11.19
CA LEU A 72 -18.73 6.70 12.46
C LEU A 72 -17.66 6.69 13.56
N GLN A 73 -16.82 5.65 13.62
CA GLN A 73 -15.75 5.47 14.60
C GLN A 73 -16.23 5.65 16.04
N GLU A 74 -17.28 4.93 16.42
CA GLU A 74 -17.93 5.06 17.74
C GLU A 74 -17.35 4.10 18.78
N THR A 75 -16.62 3.06 18.36
CA THR A 75 -16.11 2.02 19.26
C THR A 75 -14.59 2.04 19.36
N TYR A 76 -14.08 1.49 20.46
CA TYR A 76 -12.64 1.28 20.64
C TYR A 76 -12.04 0.41 19.52
N THR A 77 -12.78 -0.59 19.03
CA THR A 77 -12.36 -1.44 17.91
C THR A 77 -12.19 -0.65 16.61
N ASP A 78 -13.02 0.37 16.36
CA ASP A 78 -12.86 1.25 15.20
C ASP A 78 -11.59 2.11 15.31
N PHE A 79 -11.25 2.54 16.53
CA PHE A 79 -10.00 3.23 16.81
C PHE A 79 -8.78 2.33 16.59
N ASP A 80 -8.80 1.11 17.12
CA ASP A 80 -7.72 0.13 16.90
C ASP A 80 -7.55 -0.20 15.42
N ALA A 81 -8.65 -0.38 14.68
CA ALA A 81 -8.60 -0.58 13.23
C ALA A 81 -7.93 0.60 12.51
N HIS A 82 -8.19 1.83 12.95
CA HIS A 82 -7.53 3.03 12.41
C HIS A 82 -6.02 3.01 12.69
N VAL A 83 -5.60 2.68 13.92
CA VAL A 83 -4.19 2.55 14.29
C VAL A 83 -3.49 1.49 13.44
N LYS A 84 -4.12 0.32 13.24
CA LYS A 84 -3.57 -0.73 12.34
C LYS A 84 -3.48 -0.27 10.89
N GLY A 85 -4.42 0.53 10.41
CA GLY A 85 -4.34 1.17 9.11
C GLY A 85 -3.12 2.09 8.97
N LEU A 86 -2.82 2.89 10.00
CA LEU A 86 -1.66 3.78 10.02
C LEU A 86 -0.32 3.02 10.09
N GLU A 87 -0.24 1.97 10.92
CA GLU A 87 0.94 1.09 11.00
C GLU A 87 1.25 0.49 9.62
N LEU A 88 0.24 -0.08 8.96
CA LEU A 88 0.39 -0.65 7.62
C LEU A 88 0.81 0.41 6.60
N ALA A 89 0.18 1.58 6.58
CA ALA A 89 0.53 2.67 5.68
C ALA A 89 2.00 3.09 5.84
N GLY A 90 2.50 3.22 7.07
CA GLY A 90 3.89 3.57 7.35
C GLY A 90 4.89 2.54 6.80
N ILE A 91 4.63 1.25 7.00
CA ILE A 91 5.49 0.18 6.47
C ILE A 91 5.50 0.20 4.94
N TRP A 92 4.33 0.32 4.31
CA TRP A 92 4.24 0.36 2.85
C TRP A 92 4.87 1.62 2.25
N ASP A 93 4.72 2.79 2.88
CA ASP A 93 5.37 4.01 2.44
C ASP A 93 6.90 3.88 2.48
N GLU A 94 7.47 3.28 3.53
CA GLU A 94 8.90 2.99 3.59
C GLU A 94 9.35 2.09 2.43
N ILE A 95 8.62 1.00 2.15
CA ILE A 95 8.91 0.10 1.03
C ILE A 95 8.90 0.88 -0.30
N ILE A 96 7.89 1.72 -0.53
CA ILE A 96 7.78 2.51 -1.77
C ILE A 96 8.90 3.53 -1.88
N GLU A 97 9.29 4.20 -0.79
CA GLU A 97 10.41 5.15 -0.80
C GLU A 97 11.75 4.45 -1.07
N MET A 98 12.00 3.29 -0.47
CA MET A 98 13.19 2.49 -0.77
C MET A 98 13.25 2.07 -2.24
N LEU A 99 12.11 1.70 -2.84
CA LEU A 99 12.05 1.37 -4.28
C LEU A 99 12.33 2.57 -5.17
N LYS A 100 11.90 3.78 -4.79
CA LYS A 100 12.20 5.02 -5.54
C LYS A 100 13.67 5.39 -5.45
N ARG A 101 14.32 5.11 -4.32
CA ARG A 101 15.75 5.35 -4.09
C ARG A 101 16.65 4.25 -4.66
N TYR A 102 16.08 3.24 -5.32
CA TYR A 102 16.79 2.06 -5.83
C TYR A 102 17.52 1.28 -4.72
N GLU A 103 16.98 1.27 -3.50
CA GLU A 103 17.58 0.66 -2.31
C GLU A 103 17.15 -0.80 -2.10
N LEU A 104 16.23 -1.30 -2.91
CA LEU A 104 15.81 -2.70 -2.93
C LEU A 104 16.23 -3.39 -4.24
N PRO A 105 16.28 -4.75 -4.27
CA PRO A 105 16.55 -5.51 -5.48
C PRO A 105 15.51 -5.20 -6.58
N ASN A 106 15.95 -5.20 -7.85
CA ASN A 106 15.07 -4.91 -8.98
C ASN A 106 13.90 -5.91 -9.09
N ALA A 107 14.14 -7.16 -8.68
CA ALA A 107 13.16 -8.25 -8.72
C ALA A 107 12.04 -8.09 -7.67
N PHE A 108 12.23 -7.27 -6.63
CA PHE A 108 11.33 -7.18 -5.47
C PHE A 108 9.85 -7.03 -5.85
N LYS A 109 9.55 -6.11 -6.79
CA LYS A 109 8.17 -5.79 -7.23
C LYS A 109 7.49 -6.95 -7.95
N GLY A 110 8.26 -7.92 -8.44
CA GLY A 110 7.78 -9.13 -9.11
C GLY A 110 7.81 -10.38 -8.24
N GLU A 111 8.30 -10.28 -6.99
CA GLU A 111 8.29 -11.42 -6.08
C GLU A 111 6.85 -11.76 -5.69
N LYS A 112 6.41 -12.98 -6.02
CA LYS A 112 5.03 -13.45 -5.80
C LYS A 112 4.52 -13.16 -4.38
N LYS A 113 5.34 -13.41 -3.35
CA LYS A 113 5.00 -13.13 -1.95
C LYS A 113 4.64 -11.66 -1.68
N TRP A 114 5.33 -10.72 -2.32
CA TRP A 114 5.11 -9.29 -2.14
C TRP A 114 3.97 -8.76 -2.98
N VAL A 115 3.78 -9.33 -4.19
CA VAL A 115 2.60 -9.06 -5.02
C VAL A 115 1.32 -9.48 -4.29
N GLU A 116 1.28 -10.70 -3.76
CA GLU A 116 0.12 -11.23 -3.02
C GLU A 116 -0.15 -10.42 -1.76
N LEU A 117 0.89 -10.13 -0.96
CA LEU A 117 0.77 -9.34 0.26
C LEU A 117 0.26 -7.91 -0.03
N GLY A 118 0.80 -7.26 -1.06
CA GLY A 118 0.40 -5.92 -1.48
C GLY A 118 -1.02 -5.88 -2.04
N THR A 119 -1.43 -6.91 -2.77
CA THR A 119 -2.81 -7.04 -3.30
C THR A 119 -3.80 -7.17 -2.15
N ARG A 120 -3.50 -8.05 -1.17
CA ARG A 120 -4.33 -8.22 0.01
C ARG A 120 -4.43 -6.93 0.83
N TYR A 121 -3.29 -6.29 1.09
CA TYR A 121 -3.25 -5.00 1.76
C TYR A 121 -4.13 -3.95 1.06
N CYS A 122 -4.00 -3.81 -0.26
CA CYS A 122 -4.78 -2.86 -1.05
C CYS A 122 -6.29 -3.10 -0.89
N ARG A 123 -6.73 -4.35 -1.08
CA ARG A 123 -8.16 -4.70 -1.04
C ARG A 123 -8.83 -4.46 0.32
N PHE A 124 -8.10 -4.60 1.42
CA PHE A 124 -8.67 -4.41 2.76
C PHE A 124 -8.44 -3.02 3.35
N SER A 125 -7.27 -2.45 3.14
CA SER A 125 -6.90 -1.17 3.78
C SER A 125 -7.32 0.04 2.95
N GLU A 126 -7.37 -0.05 1.62
CA GLU A 126 -7.78 1.09 0.78
C GLU A 126 -9.23 1.53 1.03
N PRO A 127 -10.22 0.64 1.20
CA PRO A 127 -11.56 1.04 1.60
C PRO A 127 -11.58 1.86 2.89
N LEU A 128 -10.86 1.45 3.94
CA LEU A 128 -10.78 2.19 5.21
C LEU A 128 -10.08 3.54 5.05
N SER A 129 -9.05 3.60 4.19
CA SER A 129 -8.36 4.85 3.84
C SER A 129 -9.29 5.83 3.12
N ILE A 130 -10.12 5.33 2.19
CA ILE A 130 -11.16 6.11 1.50
C ILE A 130 -12.17 6.63 2.52
N THR A 131 -12.67 5.78 3.42
CA THR A 131 -13.58 6.19 4.49
C THR A 131 -13.00 7.36 5.28
N ASN A 132 -11.75 7.22 5.73
CA ASN A 132 -11.06 8.26 6.49
C ASN A 132 -10.89 9.57 5.69
N TYR A 133 -10.65 9.46 4.39
CA TYR A 133 -10.49 10.60 3.50
C TYR A 133 -11.77 11.45 3.42
N TYR A 134 -12.91 10.82 3.15
CA TYR A 134 -14.20 11.51 3.02
C TYR A 134 -14.78 11.91 4.37
N ARG A 135 -14.57 11.11 5.42
CA ARG A 135 -14.98 11.46 6.79
C ARG A 135 -14.38 12.78 7.25
N HIS A 136 -13.10 13.00 6.98
CA HIS A 136 -12.42 14.25 7.32
C HIS A 136 -12.59 15.34 6.26
N LEU A 137 -13.55 15.19 5.34
CA LEU A 137 -13.87 16.16 4.29
C LEU A 137 -12.67 16.58 3.42
N LYS A 138 -11.65 15.73 3.32
CA LYS A 138 -10.42 16.07 2.58
C LYS A 138 -10.68 16.32 1.09
N ASN A 139 -11.76 15.77 0.56
CA ASN A 139 -12.20 16.03 -0.81
C ASN A 139 -12.55 17.50 -1.06
N LYS A 140 -12.98 18.24 -0.03
CA LYS A 140 -13.26 19.69 -0.12
C LYS A 140 -11.98 20.53 -0.27
N ASP A 141 -10.89 20.09 0.35
CA ASP A 141 -9.62 20.83 0.37
C ASP A 141 -8.65 20.40 -0.75
N THR A 142 -8.65 19.12 -1.11
CA THR A 142 -7.62 18.52 -1.99
C THR A 142 -8.10 17.98 -3.33
N ARG A 143 -9.43 17.95 -3.58
CA ARG A 143 -10.15 17.28 -4.70
C ARG A 143 -10.54 15.83 -4.44
N ALA A 144 -11.27 15.22 -5.38
CA ALA A 144 -11.71 13.83 -5.32
C ALA A 144 -10.55 12.85 -5.02
N TYR A 145 -10.86 11.76 -4.30
CA TYR A 145 -9.88 10.77 -3.87
C TYR A 145 -9.03 10.25 -5.04
N MET A 146 -9.67 9.90 -6.17
CA MET A 146 -8.97 9.34 -7.33
C MET A 146 -8.06 10.34 -8.06
N ASP A 147 -8.25 11.64 -7.91
CA ASP A 147 -7.37 12.67 -8.49
C ASP A 147 -6.13 12.86 -7.61
N ARG A 148 -6.32 13.38 -6.38
CA ARG A 148 -5.22 13.81 -5.50
C ARG A 148 -5.17 13.13 -4.14
N GLY A 149 -6.24 12.45 -3.72
CA GLY A 149 -6.32 11.84 -2.40
C GLY A 149 -5.65 10.46 -2.28
N ARG A 150 -5.58 9.69 -3.37
CA ARG A 150 -5.16 8.29 -3.37
C ARG A 150 -3.66 8.13 -3.08
N PRO A 151 -3.27 7.51 -1.94
CA PRO A 151 -1.87 7.27 -1.59
C PRO A 151 -1.08 6.48 -2.63
N LYS A 152 0.24 6.69 -2.66
CA LYS A 152 1.12 6.06 -3.67
C LYS A 152 1.24 4.55 -3.45
N HIS A 153 1.25 4.06 -2.21
CA HIS A 153 1.40 2.64 -1.93
C HIS A 153 0.29 1.78 -2.55
N TYR A 154 -0.97 2.21 -2.56
CA TYR A 154 -2.05 1.49 -3.24
C TYR A 154 -1.88 1.46 -4.76
N ARG A 155 -1.48 2.59 -5.36
CA ARG A 155 -1.20 2.65 -6.82
C ARG A 155 -0.05 1.72 -7.21
N PHE A 156 0.98 1.62 -6.37
CA PHE A 156 2.13 0.75 -6.64
C PHE A 156 1.75 -0.72 -6.51
N THR A 157 1.10 -1.13 -5.43
CA THR A 157 0.72 -2.54 -5.22
C THR A 157 -0.31 -3.00 -6.26
N GLN A 158 -1.27 -2.15 -6.65
CA GLN A 158 -2.16 -2.42 -7.79
C GLN A 158 -1.37 -2.68 -9.08
N ARG A 159 -0.40 -1.82 -9.42
CA ARG A 159 0.42 -1.99 -10.62
C ARG A 159 1.27 -3.25 -10.59
N TRP A 160 1.75 -3.67 -9.41
CA TRP A 160 2.50 -4.92 -9.28
C TRP A 160 1.61 -6.12 -9.59
N PHE A 161 0.37 -6.12 -9.08
CA PHE A 161 -0.63 -7.14 -9.38
C PHE A 161 -1.01 -7.17 -10.86
N GLU A 162 -1.34 -6.01 -11.44
CA GLU A 162 -1.68 -5.87 -12.86
C GLU A 162 -0.57 -6.40 -13.77
N HIS A 163 0.68 -6.04 -13.47
CA HIS A 163 1.83 -6.53 -14.21
C HIS A 163 2.02 -8.05 -14.05
N ALA A 164 1.92 -8.59 -12.84
CA ALA A 164 2.07 -10.02 -12.59
C ALA A 164 1.00 -10.86 -13.33
N GLN A 165 -0.21 -10.33 -13.43
CA GLN A 165 -1.34 -10.97 -14.12
C GLN A 165 -1.45 -10.61 -15.60
N ARG A 166 -0.52 -9.80 -16.14
CA ARG A 166 -0.52 -9.31 -17.53
C ARG A 166 -1.80 -8.56 -17.92
N MET A 167 -2.35 -7.80 -16.98
CA MET A 167 -3.54 -6.97 -17.20
C MET A 167 -3.15 -5.55 -17.63
N PRO A 168 -4.05 -4.83 -18.33
CA PRO A 168 -3.87 -3.40 -18.61
C PRO A 168 -3.71 -2.59 -17.33
N ILE A 169 -2.92 -1.51 -17.39
CA ILE A 169 -2.72 -0.62 -16.26
C ILE A 169 -4.04 0.05 -15.89
N GLY A 170 -4.42 0.00 -14.61
CA GLY A 170 -5.63 0.63 -14.09
C GLY A 170 -6.90 -0.20 -14.21
N SER A 171 -6.83 -1.45 -14.69
CA SER A 171 -8.01 -2.31 -14.83
C SER A 171 -8.54 -2.84 -13.48
N CYS A 172 -7.70 -2.88 -12.43
CA CYS A 172 -8.10 -3.31 -11.10
C CYS A 172 -8.59 -2.14 -10.25
N GLY A 173 -9.90 -1.88 -10.28
CA GLY A 173 -10.53 -0.79 -9.52
C GLY A 173 -11.26 -1.25 -8.25
N GLU A 174 -11.23 -2.53 -7.89
CA GLU A 174 -12.11 -3.09 -6.86
C GLU A 174 -11.93 -2.45 -5.47
N SER A 175 -10.68 -2.14 -5.12
CA SER A 175 -10.34 -1.51 -3.83
C SER A 175 -10.73 -0.03 -3.76
N CYS A 176 -10.98 0.59 -4.91
CA CYS A 176 -11.41 2.00 -5.04
C CYS A 176 -12.92 2.17 -5.14
N PHE A 177 -13.71 1.09 -5.05
CA PHE A 177 -15.17 1.10 -5.22
C PHE A 177 -15.85 2.24 -4.43
N TRP A 178 -15.54 2.35 -3.14
CA TRP A 178 -16.15 3.34 -2.26
C TRP A 178 -15.83 4.80 -2.62
N ALA A 179 -14.69 5.07 -3.27
CA ALA A 179 -14.38 6.42 -3.71
C ALA A 179 -15.37 6.87 -4.80
N ASN A 180 -15.76 5.96 -5.70
CA ASN A 180 -16.76 6.26 -6.72
C ASN A 180 -18.15 6.47 -6.11
N VAL A 181 -18.51 5.66 -5.10
CA VAL A 181 -19.79 5.80 -4.38
C VAL A 181 -19.88 7.17 -3.70
N GLU A 182 -18.84 7.60 -2.97
CA GLU A 182 -18.82 8.90 -2.30
C GLU A 182 -18.97 10.06 -3.29
N GLU A 183 -18.24 10.04 -4.40
CA GLU A 183 -18.35 11.08 -5.43
C GLU A 183 -19.73 11.12 -6.11
N LEU A 184 -20.37 9.97 -6.31
CA LEU A 184 -21.74 9.91 -6.83
C LEU A 184 -22.73 10.48 -5.81
N CYS A 185 -22.63 10.09 -4.53
CA CYS A 185 -23.48 10.61 -3.45
C CYS A 185 -23.34 12.12 -3.27
N ILE A 186 -22.14 12.67 -3.39
CA ILE A 186 -21.90 14.12 -3.32
C ILE A 186 -22.60 14.83 -4.48
N LYS A 187 -22.48 14.30 -5.71
CA LYS A 187 -23.12 14.89 -6.89
C LYS A 187 -24.63 14.87 -6.80
N THR A 188 -25.23 13.76 -6.38
CA THR A 188 -26.68 13.64 -6.23
C THR A 188 -27.22 14.49 -5.08
N SER A 189 -26.50 14.59 -3.97
CA SER A 189 -26.88 15.46 -2.85
C SER A 189 -26.80 16.95 -3.20
N GLY A 190 -25.86 17.35 -4.06
CA GLY A 190 -25.77 18.72 -4.58
C GLY A 190 -26.86 19.08 -5.60
N LEU A 191 -27.50 18.09 -6.23
CA LEU A 191 -28.59 18.29 -7.20
C LEU A 191 -29.98 18.45 -6.54
N GLY A 192 -30.11 18.16 -5.24
CA GLY A 192 -31.37 18.29 -4.49
C GLY A 192 -31.71 19.69 -3.97
N GLY A 193 -30.93 20.72 -4.35
CA GLY A 193 -31.13 22.12 -3.92
C GLY A 193 -32.10 22.94 -4.77
N PHE A 194 -32.78 22.33 -5.74
CA PHE A 194 -33.83 22.95 -6.55
C PHE A 194 -35.11 22.12 -6.46
N ALA A 195 -35.86 22.33 -5.38
CA ALA A 195 -37.28 21.97 -5.27
C ALA A 195 -37.97 23.04 -4.43
#